data_AF-A0A6J2QNU9-F1
#
_entry.id   AF-A0A6J2QNU9-F1
#
_cell.length_a   1.000
_cell.length_b   1.000
_cell.length_c   1.000
_cell.angle_alpha   90.00
_cell.angle_beta   90.00
_cell.angle_gamma   90.00
#
_symmetry.space_group_name_H-M   'P 1'
#
loop_
_entity.id
_entity.type
_entity.pdbx_description
1 polymer ?
#
loop_
_entity_poly.entity_id
_entity_poly.type
_entity_poly.pdbx_seq_one_letter_code
_entity_poly.pdbx_strand_id
1 'polypeptide(L)'
;MGNAQDKPPGSGGGGGRLDHATAGSGTTSRGRGSAEKPQTRRAPGKGLANGSQRENSPAGGQGEQGSPAVDTSYLDAPAGALPPHLARLKNAGNHLFKYGQFGDALGKYTQAIDGCAEAGIDSPEDLCILYSNRAACLLKDGNSTDCIQDCTKALELQPYSLKPLLRRAMAYESLERYKKAYVDYKTVLQIDTSVQAAHDSVHRITQMLIEVDGPEWRENLPQIPAVPFSVQQQHRNKPISAEVAQARAARAAQAEATRKDARFTLLKQEGNDLVKKGLFQEALEKYSDCLTLKPEECALYTNRTICLLKLSRFEEAKQDCDSALQLEPGNKKAFYRRALAYKGLQDYLSASSDLQEVLQLDPNVREAEQELEVVTSLLRQSLMDSTAHTPRV
;
A
#
# COMPACT_ATOMS: atom_id res chain seq x y z
N MET A 1 -48.95 -3.36 46.43
CA MET A 1 -49.56 -2.62 47.57
C MET A 1 -48.70 -1.39 47.83
N GLY A 2 -49.31 -0.19 47.73
CA GLY A 2 -48.81 1.12 48.21
C GLY A 2 -47.51 1.64 47.58
N ASN A 3 -47.23 2.94 47.45
CA ASN A 3 -47.91 4.23 47.67
C ASN A 3 -46.99 5.23 46.92
N ALA A 4 -47.46 6.10 46.03
CA ALA A 4 -48.04 7.42 46.28
C ALA A 4 -47.12 8.39 47.06
N GLN A 5 -47.10 9.66 46.57
CA GLN A 5 -46.59 10.93 47.14
C GLN A 5 -45.35 11.51 46.47
N ASP A 6 -45.16 12.81 46.29
CA ASP A 6 -46.00 14.00 46.17
C ASP A 6 -45.04 15.11 45.69
N LYS A 7 -45.52 16.06 44.89
CA LYS A 7 -44.86 17.34 44.56
C LYS A 7 -45.27 18.39 45.64
N PRO A 8 -44.83 19.68 45.68
CA PRO A 8 -43.78 20.50 44.99
C PRO A 8 -43.10 21.50 46.01
N PRO A 9 -42.88 22.83 45.78
CA PRO A 9 -42.18 23.62 44.73
C PRO A 9 -41.05 24.58 45.25
N GLY A 10 -40.28 25.20 44.34
CA GLY A 10 -40.09 26.68 44.35
C GLY A 10 -38.70 27.30 44.61
N SER A 11 -38.44 28.38 43.85
CA SER A 11 -37.38 29.42 43.98
C SER A 11 -35.99 29.07 43.40
N GLY A 12 -35.30 29.86 42.57
CA GLY A 12 -35.49 31.24 42.12
C GLY A 12 -34.11 31.93 42.01
N GLY A 13 -33.83 32.60 40.88
CA GLY A 13 -32.98 33.80 40.86
C GLY A 13 -31.60 33.77 40.16
N GLY A 14 -31.48 34.59 39.10
CA GLY A 14 -30.26 35.31 38.67
C GLY A 14 -29.34 34.56 37.69
N GLY A 15 -28.89 35.08 36.55
CA GLY A 15 -28.84 36.45 36.01
C GLY A 15 -27.51 36.58 35.24
N GLY A 16 -27.54 36.91 33.96
CA GLY A 16 -26.32 37.10 33.16
C GLY A 16 -26.57 37.23 31.66
N ARG A 17 -26.87 38.46 31.22
CA ARG A 17 -26.86 38.92 29.82
C ARG A 17 -25.42 39.12 29.34
N LEU A 18 -25.22 39.00 28.03
CA LEU A 18 -24.32 39.75 27.12
C LEU A 18 -24.35 38.98 25.78
N ASP A 19 -24.18 39.56 24.61
CA ASP A 19 -24.86 40.67 23.94
C ASP A 19 -24.73 40.37 22.43
N HIS A 20 -25.62 41.00 21.68
CA HIS A 20 -25.73 40.93 20.22
C HIS A 20 -24.47 41.28 19.42
N ALA A 21 -24.30 40.66 18.24
CA ALA A 21 -23.86 41.37 17.05
C ALA A 21 -24.41 40.71 15.77
N THR A 22 -25.42 41.37 15.18
CA THR A 22 -25.96 41.14 13.84
C THR A 22 -25.67 42.37 13.00
N ALA A 23 -25.05 42.18 11.84
CA ALA A 23 -25.08 43.04 10.65
C ALA A 23 -24.43 42.23 9.51
N GLY A 24 -24.84 42.23 8.25
CA GLY A 24 -25.78 43.06 7.52
C GLY A 24 -25.50 42.83 6.02
N SER A 25 -26.59 42.78 5.25
CA SER A 25 -26.70 42.47 3.82
C SER A 25 -25.84 43.32 2.87
N GLY A 26 -25.55 42.77 1.67
CA GLY A 26 -25.00 43.50 0.53
C GLY A 26 -25.04 42.71 -0.79
N THR A 27 -26.17 42.76 -1.48
CA THR A 27 -26.39 42.30 -2.86
C THR A 27 -25.62 43.13 -3.89
N THR A 28 -25.17 42.55 -5.03
CA THR A 28 -25.52 43.00 -6.41
C THR A 28 -24.81 42.26 -7.56
N SER A 29 -25.64 41.92 -8.57
CA SER A 29 -25.46 41.93 -10.04
C SER A 29 -24.30 41.17 -10.72
N ARG A 30 -24.59 40.13 -11.54
CA ARG A 30 -24.91 40.19 -13.00
C ARG A 30 -23.83 40.85 -13.87
N GLY A 31 -23.11 40.02 -14.62
CA GLY A 31 -22.37 40.39 -15.84
C GLY A 31 -22.34 39.21 -16.81
N ARG A 32 -23.17 39.27 -17.85
CA ARG A 32 -23.32 38.29 -18.94
C ARG A 32 -22.90 39.04 -20.22
N GLY A 33 -21.96 38.50 -20.99
CA GLY A 33 -21.57 39.00 -22.33
C GLY A 33 -20.45 38.10 -22.86
N SER A 34 -20.75 37.18 -23.79
CA SER A 34 -20.67 37.32 -25.26
C SER A 34 -19.24 37.09 -25.77
N ALA A 35 -19.00 35.94 -26.44
CA ALA A 35 -18.70 35.83 -27.88
C ALA A 35 -17.19 36.02 -28.14
N GLU A 36 -16.45 35.33 -29.01
CA GLU A 36 -16.72 34.60 -30.26
C GLU A 36 -15.65 33.50 -30.44
N LYS A 37 -15.97 32.45 -31.21
CA LYS A 37 -14.97 31.67 -31.97
C LYS A 37 -14.82 32.29 -33.35
N PRO A 38 -13.66 32.13 -34.00
CA PRO A 38 -13.71 31.78 -35.42
C PRO A 38 -12.97 30.47 -35.75
N GLN A 39 -13.65 29.67 -36.57
CA GLN A 39 -13.13 28.55 -37.34
C GLN A 39 -12.19 29.05 -38.46
N THR A 40 -11.21 28.23 -38.82
CA THR A 40 -10.67 28.03 -40.19
C THR A 40 -9.68 26.85 -40.07
N ARG A 41 -9.49 25.90 -40.99
CA ARG A 41 -9.85 25.70 -42.40
C ARG A 41 -9.80 24.19 -42.67
N ARG A 42 -10.63 23.74 -43.60
CA ARG A 42 -10.68 22.37 -44.13
C ARG A 42 -10.00 22.33 -45.52
N ALA A 43 -9.61 21.11 -45.89
CA ALA A 43 -9.46 20.55 -47.25
C ALA A 43 -8.02 20.33 -47.76
N PRO A 44 -7.82 19.44 -48.76
CA PRO A 44 -8.25 18.04 -48.78
C PRO A 44 -7.13 17.09 -49.31
N GLY A 45 -7.40 15.78 -49.27
CA GLY A 45 -6.45 14.73 -49.66
C GLY A 45 -6.31 14.47 -51.16
N LYS A 46 -5.36 13.58 -51.46
CA LYS A 46 -5.14 12.70 -52.64
C LYS A 46 -4.17 11.62 -52.12
N GLY A 47 -4.28 10.32 -52.34
CA GLY A 47 -4.97 9.56 -53.37
C GLY A 47 -3.95 8.57 -53.94
N LEU A 48 -4.32 7.28 -53.95
CA LEU A 48 -3.79 6.20 -54.82
C LEU A 48 -2.37 5.69 -54.50
N ALA A 49 -1.95 4.48 -54.84
CA ALA A 49 -2.52 3.15 -55.07
C ALA A 49 -1.32 2.29 -55.53
N ASN A 50 -1.30 1.02 -55.14
CA ASN A 50 -0.68 -0.13 -55.81
C ASN A 50 0.82 -0.15 -56.18
N GLY A 51 1.47 -1.27 -55.87
CA GLY A 51 2.56 -1.78 -56.72
C GLY A 51 3.57 -2.70 -56.03
N SER A 52 3.24 -4.01 -55.99
CA SER A 52 4.14 -5.17 -56.15
C SER A 52 5.63 -5.09 -55.75
N GLN A 53 6.11 -6.05 -54.95
CA GLN A 53 6.87 -7.22 -55.44
C GLN A 53 7.35 -8.09 -54.27
N ARG A 54 7.29 -9.41 -54.48
CA ARG A 54 7.93 -10.43 -53.66
C ARG A 54 9.39 -10.56 -54.13
N GLU A 55 10.33 -10.53 -53.20
CA GLU A 55 11.63 -11.20 -53.36
C GLU A 55 12.03 -11.88 -52.05
N ASN A 56 12.70 -13.03 -52.21
CA ASN A 56 13.10 -13.98 -51.18
C ASN A 56 14.28 -13.50 -50.32
N SER A 57 14.17 -13.72 -49.00
CA SER A 57 15.13 -14.27 -48.01
C SER A 57 16.65 -14.00 -48.17
N PRO A 58 17.43 -13.73 -47.08
CA PRO A 58 17.64 -14.78 -46.07
C PRO A 58 17.84 -14.33 -44.60
N ALA A 59 17.70 -15.34 -43.74
CA ALA A 59 18.17 -15.52 -42.36
C ALA A 59 19.00 -14.39 -41.70
N GLY A 60 18.47 -13.91 -40.58
CA GLY A 60 19.21 -13.19 -39.55
C GLY A 60 18.52 -13.39 -38.22
N GLY A 61 18.98 -14.37 -37.45
CA GLY A 61 18.49 -14.62 -36.10
C GLY A 61 18.74 -13.41 -35.22
N GLN A 62 17.69 -12.89 -34.60
CA GLN A 62 17.81 -12.00 -33.46
C GLN A 62 16.80 -12.48 -32.42
N GLY A 63 17.37 -12.83 -31.26
CA GLY A 63 16.67 -13.44 -30.15
C GLY A 63 15.46 -12.63 -29.73
N GLU A 64 14.36 -13.34 -29.53
CA GLU A 64 13.28 -12.85 -28.70
C GLU A 64 13.87 -12.52 -27.33
N GLN A 65 14.07 -11.23 -27.08
CA GLN A 65 14.17 -10.70 -25.74
C GLN A 65 12.88 -11.06 -25.05
N GLY A 66 12.94 -12.14 -24.26
CA GLY A 66 11.82 -12.63 -23.47
C GLY A 66 11.29 -11.49 -22.60
N SER A 67 10.08 -11.05 -22.93
CA SER A 67 9.20 -10.35 -22.01
C SER A 67 9.27 -11.05 -20.65
N PRO A 68 9.28 -10.32 -19.52
CA PRO A 68 9.36 -10.94 -18.21
C PRO A 68 8.23 -11.97 -18.12
N ALA A 69 8.60 -13.24 -17.88
CA ALA A 69 7.66 -14.35 -17.86
C ALA A 69 6.47 -13.96 -16.97
N VAL A 70 5.32 -13.69 -17.61
CA VAL A 70 4.10 -13.34 -16.90
C VAL A 70 3.81 -14.53 -16.00
N ASP A 71 3.82 -14.34 -14.69
CA ASP A 71 3.52 -15.40 -13.72
C ASP A 71 2.13 -15.95 -14.04
N THR A 72 2.06 -17.12 -14.70
CA THR A 72 0.81 -17.77 -15.09
C THR A 72 0.30 -18.75 -14.03
N SER A 73 1.00 -18.88 -12.90
CA SER A 73 0.66 -19.86 -11.85
C SER A 73 -0.76 -19.68 -11.30
N TYR A 74 -1.27 -18.45 -11.32
CA TYR A 74 -2.63 -18.13 -10.87
C TYR A 74 -3.74 -18.72 -11.76
N LEU A 75 -3.45 -19.08 -13.01
CA LEU A 75 -4.45 -19.58 -13.95
C LEU A 75 -4.92 -20.98 -13.55
N ASP A 76 -4.01 -21.82 -13.05
CA ASP A 76 -4.28 -23.22 -12.73
C ASP A 76 -4.82 -23.42 -11.30
N ALA A 77 -5.10 -22.33 -10.58
CA ALA A 77 -5.71 -22.40 -9.25
C ALA A 77 -7.13 -22.99 -9.32
N PRO A 78 -7.49 -23.95 -8.45
CA PRO A 78 -8.83 -24.52 -8.42
C PRO A 78 -9.87 -23.42 -8.11
N ALA A 79 -10.97 -23.40 -8.88
CA ALA A 79 -11.95 -22.32 -8.85
C ALA A 79 -13.37 -22.81 -8.53
N GLY A 80 -13.52 -23.59 -7.45
CA GLY A 80 -14.78 -24.24 -7.08
C GLY A 80 -14.91 -25.62 -7.71
N ALA A 81 -16.13 -26.00 -8.12
CA ALA A 81 -16.41 -27.25 -8.82
C ALA A 81 -16.25 -27.12 -10.35
N LEU A 82 -15.81 -25.96 -10.84
CA LEU A 82 -15.56 -25.72 -12.26
C LEU A 82 -14.45 -26.63 -12.81
N PRO A 83 -14.65 -27.24 -14.01
CA PRO A 83 -13.59 -27.93 -14.72
C PRO A 83 -12.38 -27.03 -14.97
N PRO A 84 -11.16 -27.61 -15.09
CA PRO A 84 -9.92 -26.85 -15.17
C PRO A 84 -9.91 -25.76 -16.25
N HIS A 85 -10.48 -26.03 -17.43
CA HIS A 85 -10.53 -25.06 -18.52
C HIS A 85 -11.42 -23.84 -18.21
N LEU A 86 -12.57 -24.02 -17.54
CA LEU A 86 -13.46 -22.94 -17.10
C LEU A 86 -12.91 -22.21 -15.87
N ALA A 87 -12.25 -22.94 -14.97
CA ALA A 87 -11.53 -22.36 -13.84
C ALA A 87 -10.44 -21.39 -14.31
N ARG A 88 -9.67 -21.76 -15.35
CA ARG A 88 -8.68 -20.88 -15.99
C ARG A 88 -9.30 -19.61 -16.56
N LEU A 89 -10.47 -19.70 -17.20
CA LEU A 89 -11.19 -18.52 -17.72
C LEU A 89 -11.64 -17.59 -16.59
N LYS A 90 -12.20 -18.14 -15.51
CA LYS A 90 -12.57 -17.38 -14.30
C LYS A 90 -11.36 -16.69 -13.67
N ASN A 91 -10.23 -17.39 -13.54
CA ASN A 91 -9.00 -16.85 -12.96
C ASN A 91 -8.39 -15.76 -13.84
N ALA A 92 -8.38 -15.95 -15.17
CA ALA A 92 -7.97 -14.93 -16.13
C ALA A 92 -8.85 -13.68 -16.01
N GLY A 93 -10.18 -13.84 -15.93
CA GLY A 93 -11.11 -12.74 -15.70
C GLY A 93 -10.84 -12.00 -14.39
N ASN A 94 -10.57 -12.72 -13.30
CA ASN A 94 -10.24 -12.13 -12.00
C ASN A 94 -8.95 -11.29 -12.07
N HIS A 95 -7.94 -11.79 -12.78
CA HIS A 95 -6.69 -11.08 -13.00
C HIS A 95 -6.93 -9.80 -13.82
N LEU A 96 -7.59 -9.90 -14.96
CA LEU A 96 -7.91 -8.74 -15.82
C LEU A 96 -8.70 -7.66 -15.05
N PHE A 97 -9.71 -8.08 -14.26
CA PHE A 97 -10.49 -7.18 -13.41
C PHE A 97 -9.61 -6.43 -12.40
N LYS A 98 -8.64 -7.11 -11.80
CA LYS A 98 -7.71 -6.50 -10.83
C LYS A 98 -6.86 -5.41 -11.46
N TYR A 99 -6.48 -5.55 -12.74
CA TYR A 99 -5.69 -4.56 -13.48
C TYR A 99 -6.56 -3.55 -14.26
N GLY A 100 -7.89 -3.52 -14.01
CA GLY A 100 -8.80 -2.53 -14.59
C GLY A 100 -9.22 -2.82 -16.03
N GLN A 101 -8.86 -3.97 -16.60
CA GLN A 101 -9.27 -4.38 -17.95
C GLN A 101 -10.67 -5.01 -17.90
N PHE A 102 -11.69 -4.18 -17.66
CA PHE A 102 -13.06 -4.66 -17.41
C PHE A 102 -13.73 -5.30 -18.64
N GLY A 103 -13.49 -4.77 -19.85
CA GLY A 103 -14.03 -5.33 -21.09
C GLY A 103 -13.49 -6.73 -21.37
N ASP A 104 -12.18 -6.92 -21.27
CA ASP A 104 -11.55 -8.24 -21.46
C ASP A 104 -11.97 -9.21 -20.35
N ALA A 105 -12.05 -8.74 -19.09
CA ALA A 105 -12.54 -9.54 -17.98
C ALA A 105 -13.97 -10.02 -18.20
N LEU A 106 -14.85 -9.13 -18.67
CA LEU A 106 -16.23 -9.45 -19.05
C LEU A 106 -16.26 -10.56 -20.11
N GLY A 107 -15.44 -10.43 -21.16
CA GLY A 107 -15.31 -11.47 -22.19
C GLY A 107 -14.91 -12.83 -21.62
N LYS A 108 -13.94 -12.87 -20.70
CA LYS A 108 -13.53 -14.13 -20.04
C LYS A 108 -14.63 -14.74 -19.17
N TYR A 109 -15.39 -13.93 -18.43
CA TYR A 109 -16.50 -14.44 -17.64
C TYR A 109 -17.65 -14.94 -18.52
N THR A 110 -17.94 -14.26 -19.64
CA THR A 110 -18.94 -14.73 -20.61
C THR A 110 -18.54 -16.09 -21.19
N GLN A 111 -17.30 -16.23 -21.65
CA GLN A 111 -16.79 -17.54 -22.12
C GLN A 111 -16.89 -18.63 -21.05
N ALA A 112 -16.62 -18.29 -19.78
CA ALA A 112 -16.76 -19.25 -18.68
C ALA A 112 -18.23 -19.66 -18.44
N ILE A 113 -19.17 -18.72 -18.52
CA ILE A 113 -20.62 -18.97 -18.35
C ILE A 113 -21.15 -19.82 -19.50
N ASP A 114 -20.81 -19.45 -20.74
CA ASP A 114 -21.26 -20.17 -21.94
C ASP A 114 -20.69 -21.59 -21.95
N GLY A 115 -19.40 -21.74 -21.60
CA GLY A 115 -18.78 -23.05 -21.43
C GLY A 115 -19.40 -23.89 -20.32
N CYS A 116 -19.93 -23.27 -19.24
CA CYS A 116 -20.70 -24.00 -18.23
C CYS A 116 -22.03 -24.54 -18.79
N ALA A 117 -22.72 -23.73 -19.60
CA ALA A 117 -23.97 -24.13 -20.24
C ALA A 117 -23.75 -25.24 -21.28
N GLU A 118 -22.70 -25.14 -22.09
CA GLU A 118 -22.33 -26.14 -23.10
C GLU A 118 -21.90 -27.48 -22.46
N ALA A 119 -21.14 -27.43 -21.38
CA ALA A 119 -20.67 -28.61 -20.66
C ALA A 119 -21.76 -29.26 -19.77
N GLY A 120 -22.96 -28.66 -19.69
CA GLY A 120 -24.05 -29.16 -18.84
C GLY A 120 -23.71 -29.16 -17.35
N ILE A 121 -22.86 -28.24 -16.90
CA ILE A 121 -22.40 -28.19 -15.52
C ILE A 121 -23.48 -27.56 -14.65
N ASP A 122 -24.05 -28.36 -13.76
CA ASP A 122 -25.03 -27.90 -12.77
C ASP A 122 -24.34 -27.54 -11.45
N SER A 123 -23.57 -26.45 -11.46
CA SER A 123 -22.99 -25.85 -10.24
C SER A 123 -23.60 -24.46 -10.01
N PRO A 124 -24.72 -24.36 -9.25
CA PRO A 124 -25.38 -23.08 -9.01
C PRO A 124 -24.50 -22.10 -8.23
N GLU A 125 -23.62 -22.59 -7.36
CA GLU A 125 -22.67 -21.74 -6.62
C GLU A 125 -21.63 -21.10 -7.55
N ASP A 126 -21.02 -21.89 -8.45
CA ASP A 126 -20.01 -21.37 -9.37
C ASP A 126 -20.61 -20.45 -10.43
N LEU A 127 -21.78 -20.79 -10.97
CA LEU A 127 -22.52 -19.93 -11.88
C LEU A 127 -22.92 -18.61 -11.20
N CYS A 128 -23.39 -18.65 -9.95
CA CYS A 128 -23.68 -17.44 -9.17
C CYS A 128 -22.42 -16.54 -9.05
N ILE A 129 -21.25 -17.12 -8.78
CA ILE A 129 -19.99 -16.38 -8.70
C ILE A 129 -19.62 -15.76 -10.05
N LEU A 130 -19.75 -16.51 -11.16
CA LEU A 130 -19.44 -16.03 -12.50
C LEU A 130 -20.35 -14.87 -12.92
N TYR A 131 -21.67 -15.02 -12.77
CA TYR A 131 -22.63 -13.93 -13.03
C TYR A 131 -22.35 -12.72 -12.15
N SER A 132 -22.06 -12.93 -10.87
CA SER A 132 -21.72 -11.83 -9.97
C SER A 132 -20.44 -11.09 -10.39
N ASN A 133 -19.41 -11.82 -10.83
CA ASN A 133 -18.16 -11.24 -11.30
C ASN A 133 -18.33 -10.48 -12.63
N ARG A 134 -19.13 -11.01 -13.56
CA ARG A 134 -19.49 -10.31 -14.80
C ARG A 134 -20.29 -9.05 -14.52
N ALA A 135 -21.27 -9.11 -13.61
CA ALA A 135 -22.01 -7.93 -13.13
C ALA A 135 -21.10 -6.85 -12.54
N ALA A 136 -20.01 -7.24 -11.86
CA ALA A 136 -19.03 -6.29 -11.36
C ALA A 136 -18.31 -5.53 -12.48
N CYS A 137 -18.02 -6.20 -13.60
CA CYS A 137 -17.43 -5.57 -14.78
C CYS A 137 -18.42 -4.60 -15.42
N LEU A 138 -19.67 -5.04 -15.63
CA LEU A 138 -20.75 -4.23 -16.19
C LEU A 138 -21.02 -2.96 -15.37
N LEU A 139 -21.01 -3.08 -14.04
CA LEU A 139 -21.18 -1.93 -13.15
C LEU A 139 -20.02 -0.92 -13.27
N LYS A 140 -18.79 -1.39 -13.50
CA LYS A 140 -17.62 -0.53 -13.72
C LYS A 140 -17.62 0.14 -15.10
N ASP A 141 -18.19 -0.54 -16.10
CA ASP A 141 -18.39 -0.03 -17.45
C ASP A 141 -19.57 0.95 -17.56
N GLY A 142 -20.40 1.05 -16.51
CA GLY A 142 -21.61 1.90 -16.48
C GLY A 142 -22.86 1.26 -17.08
N ASN A 143 -22.78 0.00 -17.51
CA ASN A 143 -23.93 -0.76 -18.01
C ASN A 143 -24.76 -1.34 -16.84
N SER A 144 -25.57 -0.48 -16.23
CA SER A 144 -26.38 -0.84 -15.07
C SER A 144 -27.55 -1.76 -15.39
N THR A 145 -28.07 -1.75 -16.61
CA THR A 145 -29.18 -2.62 -17.01
C THR A 145 -28.77 -4.08 -17.07
N ASP A 146 -27.63 -4.39 -17.70
CA ASP A 146 -27.15 -5.75 -17.82
C ASP A 146 -26.58 -6.25 -16.48
N CYS A 147 -25.99 -5.35 -15.70
CA CYS A 147 -25.60 -5.64 -14.31
C CYS A 147 -26.79 -6.14 -13.47
N ILE A 148 -27.97 -5.51 -13.60
CA ILE A 148 -29.18 -5.96 -12.89
C ILE A 148 -29.61 -7.34 -13.35
N GLN A 149 -29.55 -7.64 -14.65
CA GLN A 149 -29.90 -8.96 -15.19
C GLN A 149 -28.99 -10.04 -14.63
N ASP A 150 -27.67 -9.83 -14.69
CA ASP A 150 -26.68 -10.79 -14.17
C ASP A 150 -26.81 -10.98 -12.65
N CYS A 151 -27.01 -9.89 -11.89
CA CYS A 151 -27.23 -10.01 -10.46
C CYS A 151 -28.55 -10.74 -10.14
N THR A 152 -29.58 -10.59 -10.96
CA THR A 152 -30.86 -11.28 -10.78
C THR A 152 -30.70 -12.78 -11.05
N LYS A 153 -30.04 -13.16 -12.15
CA LYS A 153 -29.68 -14.57 -12.41
C LYS A 153 -28.84 -15.17 -11.29
N ALA A 154 -27.86 -14.44 -10.79
CA ALA A 154 -27.03 -14.88 -9.66
C ALA A 154 -27.86 -15.13 -8.38
N LEU A 155 -28.91 -14.33 -8.16
CA LEU A 155 -29.79 -14.46 -6.99
C LEU A 155 -30.89 -15.51 -7.17
N GLU A 156 -31.27 -15.83 -8.40
CA GLU A 156 -32.11 -17.00 -8.72
C GLU A 156 -31.35 -18.29 -8.42
N LEU A 157 -30.04 -18.34 -8.71
CA LEU A 157 -29.18 -19.48 -8.41
C LEU A 157 -28.86 -19.60 -6.92
N GLN A 158 -28.45 -18.49 -6.29
CA GLN A 158 -28.14 -18.44 -4.87
C GLN A 158 -28.86 -17.25 -4.21
N PRO A 159 -30.04 -17.48 -3.62
CA PRO A 159 -30.77 -16.45 -2.89
C PRO A 159 -29.91 -15.85 -1.76
N TYR A 160 -30.10 -14.56 -1.52
CA TYR A 160 -29.42 -13.82 -0.44
C TYR A 160 -27.89 -13.76 -0.56
N SER A 161 -27.33 -13.98 -1.75
CA SER A 161 -25.90 -13.78 -1.99
C SER A 161 -25.53 -12.29 -1.86
N LEU A 162 -24.63 -11.98 -0.92
CA LEU A 162 -24.29 -10.60 -0.51
C LEU A 162 -23.76 -9.74 -1.68
N LYS A 163 -22.86 -10.29 -2.50
CA LYS A 163 -22.22 -9.55 -3.60
C LYS A 163 -23.20 -9.19 -4.73
N PRO A 164 -24.00 -10.12 -5.28
CA PRO A 164 -25.06 -9.79 -6.23
C PRO A 164 -26.06 -8.77 -5.69
N LEU A 165 -26.54 -8.91 -4.45
CA LEU A 165 -27.48 -7.95 -3.85
C LEU A 165 -26.91 -6.53 -3.83
N LEU A 166 -25.67 -6.38 -3.34
CA LEU A 166 -25.01 -5.08 -3.25
C LEU A 166 -24.80 -4.47 -4.64
N ARG A 167 -24.34 -5.26 -5.61
CA ARG A 167 -24.11 -4.82 -7.00
C ARG A 167 -25.42 -4.42 -7.68
N ARG A 168 -26.49 -5.17 -7.47
CA ARG A 168 -27.83 -4.86 -7.99
C ARG A 168 -28.40 -3.58 -7.37
N ALA A 169 -28.21 -3.38 -6.07
CA ALA A 169 -28.60 -2.16 -5.37
C ALA A 169 -27.91 -0.92 -5.96
N MET A 170 -26.59 -0.99 -6.17
CA MET A 170 -25.81 0.08 -6.80
C MET A 170 -26.26 0.36 -8.24
N ALA A 171 -26.55 -0.70 -9.01
CA ALA A 171 -27.06 -0.55 -10.37
C ALA A 171 -28.47 0.11 -10.39
N TYR A 172 -29.36 -0.27 -9.47
CA TYR A 172 -30.64 0.40 -9.30
C TYR A 172 -30.49 1.87 -8.90
N GLU A 173 -29.57 2.19 -7.99
CA GLU A 173 -29.28 3.55 -7.56
C GLU A 173 -28.78 4.41 -8.73
N SER A 174 -27.89 3.88 -9.58
CA SER A 174 -27.41 4.57 -10.78
C SER A 174 -28.49 4.82 -11.85
N LEU A 175 -29.57 4.04 -11.83
CA LEU A 175 -30.74 4.22 -12.69
C LEU A 175 -31.89 4.98 -11.99
N GLU A 176 -31.62 5.56 -10.82
CA GLU A 176 -32.59 6.29 -10.00
C GLU A 176 -33.81 5.45 -9.57
N ARG A 177 -33.67 4.12 -9.58
CA ARG A 177 -34.71 3.16 -9.14
C ARG A 177 -34.63 2.95 -7.63
N TYR A 178 -34.75 4.05 -6.88
CA TYR A 178 -34.48 4.14 -5.45
C TYR A 178 -35.26 3.15 -4.59
N LYS A 179 -36.55 2.92 -4.88
CA LYS A 179 -37.39 1.96 -4.15
C LYS A 179 -36.80 0.53 -4.19
N LYS A 180 -36.28 0.10 -5.35
CA LYS A 180 -35.67 -1.23 -5.51
C LYS A 180 -34.27 -1.29 -4.90
N ALA A 181 -33.47 -0.24 -5.08
CA ALA A 181 -32.15 -0.13 -4.46
C ALA A 181 -32.24 -0.20 -2.93
N TYR A 182 -33.21 0.51 -2.34
CA TYR A 182 -33.45 0.51 -0.90
C TYR A 182 -33.73 -0.89 -0.35
N VAL A 183 -34.58 -1.65 -1.03
CA VAL A 183 -34.91 -3.03 -0.65
C VAL A 183 -33.65 -3.90 -0.64
N ASP A 184 -32.86 -3.89 -1.72
CA ASP A 184 -31.65 -4.70 -1.81
C ASP A 184 -30.61 -4.29 -0.75
N TYR A 185 -30.37 -2.99 -0.51
CA TYR A 185 -29.47 -2.55 0.55
C TYR A 185 -29.97 -2.94 1.95
N LYS A 186 -31.28 -2.89 2.21
CA LYS A 186 -31.85 -3.35 3.48
C LYS A 186 -31.74 -4.86 3.64
N THR A 187 -31.87 -5.64 2.56
CA THR A 187 -31.62 -7.08 2.58
C THR A 187 -30.14 -7.38 2.86
N VAL A 188 -29.20 -6.62 2.27
CA VAL A 188 -27.77 -6.71 2.59
C VAL A 188 -27.53 -6.48 4.09
N LEU A 189 -28.12 -5.44 4.68
CA LEU A 189 -27.96 -5.11 6.10
C LEU A 189 -28.61 -6.13 7.05
N GLN A 190 -29.62 -6.89 6.60
CA GLN A 190 -30.14 -8.04 7.35
C GLN A 190 -29.13 -9.20 7.41
N ILE A 191 -28.31 -9.36 6.37
CA ILE A 191 -27.27 -10.41 6.30
C ILE A 191 -26.02 -9.98 7.06
N ASP A 192 -25.53 -8.77 6.77
CA ASP A 192 -24.29 -8.23 7.32
C ASP A 192 -24.46 -6.73 7.65
N THR A 193 -24.55 -6.45 8.95
CA THR A 193 -24.73 -5.10 9.47
C THR A 193 -23.46 -4.24 9.39
N SER A 194 -22.29 -4.84 9.08
CA SER A 194 -21.00 -4.14 9.02
C SER A 194 -20.73 -3.45 7.68
N VAL A 195 -21.58 -3.67 6.67
CA VAL A 195 -21.41 -3.11 5.32
C VAL A 195 -21.74 -1.61 5.33
N GLN A 196 -20.73 -0.77 5.61
CA GLN A 196 -20.89 0.69 5.72
C GLN A 196 -21.48 1.33 4.45
N ALA A 197 -21.02 0.89 3.27
CA ALA A 197 -21.53 1.39 1.99
C ALA A 197 -23.06 1.23 1.85
N ALA A 198 -23.64 0.17 2.44
CA ALA A 198 -25.08 -0.03 2.43
C ALA A 198 -25.81 0.93 3.39
N HIS A 199 -25.25 1.22 4.57
CA HIS A 199 -25.79 2.25 5.48
C HIS A 199 -25.80 3.63 4.83
N ASP A 200 -24.68 4.03 4.23
CA ASP A 200 -24.55 5.34 3.58
C ASP A 200 -25.55 5.48 2.42
N SER A 201 -25.69 4.43 1.61
CA SER A 201 -26.63 4.42 0.48
C SER A 201 -28.08 4.42 0.94
N VAL A 202 -28.43 3.66 1.98
CA VAL A 202 -29.77 3.69 2.61
C VAL A 202 -30.09 5.07 3.13
N HIS A 203 -29.15 5.75 3.78
CA HIS A 203 -29.34 7.11 4.27
C HIS A 203 -29.62 8.07 3.12
N ARG A 204 -28.78 8.06 2.06
CA ARG A 204 -29.00 8.88 0.86
C ARG A 204 -30.36 8.62 0.22
N ILE A 205 -30.67 7.36 -0.05
CA ILE A 205 -31.91 6.96 -0.71
C ILE A 205 -33.13 7.36 0.14
N THR A 206 -33.04 7.27 1.46
CA THR A 206 -34.13 7.72 2.35
C THR A 206 -34.46 9.19 2.14
N GLN A 207 -33.46 10.06 2.00
CA GLN A 207 -33.69 11.49 1.72
C GLN A 207 -34.38 11.67 0.36
N MET A 208 -33.87 11.01 -0.69
CA MET A 208 -34.46 11.09 -2.03
C MET A 208 -35.93 10.61 -2.06
N LEU A 209 -36.24 9.53 -1.34
CA LEU A 209 -37.61 9.00 -1.28
C LEU A 209 -38.56 9.93 -0.51
N ILE A 210 -38.09 10.58 0.56
CA ILE A 210 -38.88 11.59 1.27
C ILE A 210 -39.17 12.81 0.37
N GLU A 211 -38.19 13.24 -0.43
CA GLU A 211 -38.36 14.35 -1.37
C GLU A 211 -39.38 14.03 -2.47
N VAL A 212 -39.39 12.79 -2.99
CA VAL A 212 -40.24 12.38 -4.11
C VAL A 212 -41.64 11.93 -3.67
N ASP A 213 -41.72 11.06 -2.66
CA ASP A 213 -42.96 10.42 -2.22
C ASP A 213 -43.55 11.03 -0.92
N GLY A 214 -42.85 11.99 -0.29
CA GLY A 214 -43.32 12.65 0.93
C GLY A 214 -43.19 11.78 2.20
N PRO A 215 -43.90 12.11 3.30
CA PRO A 215 -43.77 11.41 4.57
C PRO A 215 -44.25 9.94 4.54
N GLU A 216 -45.10 9.60 3.57
CA GLU A 216 -45.70 8.27 3.38
C GLU A 216 -44.88 7.38 2.42
N TRP A 217 -43.65 7.77 2.07
CA TRP A 217 -42.79 7.03 1.13
C TRP A 217 -42.63 5.54 1.47
N ARG A 218 -42.76 5.16 2.74
CA ARG A 218 -42.69 3.77 3.21
C ARG A 218 -43.84 2.89 2.72
N GLU A 219 -45.03 3.45 2.53
CA GLU A 219 -46.20 2.72 2.04
C GLU A 219 -46.04 2.32 0.57
N ASN A 220 -45.27 3.12 -0.17
CA ASN A 220 -44.97 2.90 -1.58
C ASN A 220 -43.76 1.96 -1.81
N LEU A 221 -43.19 1.38 -0.76
CA LEU A 221 -42.06 0.47 -0.88
C LEU A 221 -42.50 -0.95 -1.25
N PRO A 222 -41.75 -1.64 -2.13
CA PRO A 222 -41.87 -3.09 -2.25
C PRO A 222 -41.56 -3.76 -0.90
N GLN A 223 -42.20 -4.90 -0.64
CA GLN A 223 -41.94 -5.67 0.57
C GLN A 223 -40.47 -6.07 0.63
N ILE A 224 -39.83 -5.78 1.77
CA ILE A 224 -38.45 -6.17 2.03
C ILE A 224 -38.44 -7.67 2.36
N PRO A 225 -37.73 -8.52 1.59
CA PRO A 225 -37.64 -9.93 1.90
C PRO A 225 -37.03 -10.15 3.29
N ALA A 226 -37.67 -10.99 4.10
CA ALA A 226 -37.11 -11.46 5.36
C ALA A 226 -35.98 -12.47 5.06
N VAL A 227 -34.78 -12.18 5.54
CA VAL A 227 -33.63 -13.09 5.37
C VAL A 227 -33.66 -14.16 6.45
N PRO A 228 -33.69 -15.47 6.11
CA PRO A 228 -33.67 -16.55 7.09
C PRO A 228 -32.47 -16.49 8.03
N PHE A 229 -32.65 -16.83 9.30
CA PHE A 229 -31.57 -16.83 10.31
C PHE A 229 -30.42 -17.78 9.96
N SER A 230 -30.70 -18.86 9.24
CA SER A 230 -29.68 -19.80 8.72
C SER A 230 -28.68 -19.10 7.78
N VAL A 231 -29.16 -18.24 6.90
CA VAL A 231 -28.32 -17.44 5.98
C VAL A 231 -27.45 -16.46 6.76
N GLN A 232 -28.04 -15.78 7.75
CA GLN A 232 -27.31 -14.84 8.61
C GLN A 232 -26.19 -15.54 9.39
N GLN A 233 -26.48 -16.72 9.96
CA GLN A 233 -25.48 -17.53 10.68
C GLN A 233 -24.38 -18.05 9.75
N GLN A 234 -24.74 -18.57 8.57
CA GLN A 234 -23.75 -19.05 7.60
C GLN A 234 -22.80 -17.93 7.17
N HIS A 235 -23.30 -16.72 6.96
CA HIS A 235 -22.47 -15.56 6.64
C HIS A 235 -21.54 -15.18 7.80
N ARG A 236 -22.04 -15.16 9.04
CA ARG A 236 -21.23 -14.85 10.23
C ARG A 236 -20.15 -15.89 10.51
N ASN A 237 -20.48 -17.16 10.29
CA ASN A 237 -19.61 -18.29 10.62
C ASN A 237 -18.70 -18.69 9.47
N LYS A 238 -18.80 -18.08 8.27
CA LYS A 238 -17.95 -18.40 7.13
C LYS A 238 -16.49 -18.03 7.49
N PRO A 239 -15.62 -19.01 7.76
CA PRO A 239 -14.25 -18.70 8.11
C PRO A 239 -13.57 -18.05 6.90
N ILE A 240 -12.73 -17.04 7.16
CA ILE A 240 -11.75 -16.62 6.15
C ILE A 240 -10.93 -17.87 5.87
N SER A 241 -10.99 -18.40 4.63
CA SER A 241 -10.22 -19.57 4.25
C SER A 241 -8.78 -19.40 4.71
N ALA A 242 -8.19 -20.45 5.30
CA ALA A 242 -6.82 -20.41 5.82
C ALA A 242 -5.84 -19.88 4.76
N GLU A 243 -6.07 -20.21 3.50
CA GLU A 243 -5.32 -19.74 2.34
C GLU A 243 -5.44 -18.21 2.12
N VAL A 244 -6.65 -17.65 2.28
CA VAL A 244 -6.87 -16.19 2.17
C VAL A 244 -6.26 -15.46 3.37
N ALA A 245 -6.32 -16.05 4.57
CA ALA A 245 -5.69 -15.49 5.76
C ALA A 245 -4.16 -15.48 5.63
N GLN A 246 -3.57 -16.58 5.17
CA GLN A 246 -2.14 -16.70 4.88
C GLN A 246 -1.70 -15.71 3.79
N ALA A 247 -2.44 -15.63 2.68
CA ALA A 247 -2.14 -14.67 1.61
C ALA A 247 -2.20 -13.21 2.09
N ARG A 248 -3.15 -12.87 2.97
CA ARG A 248 -3.23 -11.54 3.60
C ARG A 248 -2.04 -11.28 4.53
N ALA A 249 -1.69 -12.25 5.38
CA ALA A 249 -0.55 -12.14 6.29
C ALA A 249 0.78 -11.99 5.52
N ALA A 250 0.98 -12.77 4.46
CA ALA A 250 2.15 -12.68 3.59
C ALA A 250 2.27 -11.29 2.93
N ARG A 251 1.16 -10.76 2.39
CA ARG A 251 1.13 -9.41 1.81
C ARG A 251 1.42 -8.33 2.86
N ALA A 252 0.88 -8.47 4.07
CA ALA A 252 1.14 -7.52 5.16
C ALA A 252 2.62 -7.55 5.58
N ALA A 253 3.22 -8.75 5.70
CA ALA A 253 4.64 -8.91 6.00
C ALA A 253 5.54 -8.31 4.91
N GLN A 254 5.21 -8.53 3.63
CA GLN A 254 5.94 -7.95 2.51
C GLN A 254 5.82 -6.42 2.47
N ALA A 255 4.64 -5.88 2.74
CA ALA A 255 4.43 -4.44 2.82
C ALA A 255 5.24 -3.81 3.96
N GLU A 256 5.29 -4.47 5.12
CA GLU A 256 6.10 -4.02 6.26
C GLU A 256 7.61 -4.10 5.98
N ALA A 257 8.08 -5.16 5.31
CA ALA A 257 9.48 -5.26 4.87
C ALA A 257 9.84 -4.12 3.91
N THR A 258 8.99 -3.87 2.91
CA THR A 258 9.18 -2.78 1.93
C THR A 258 9.21 -1.41 2.63
N ARG A 259 8.34 -1.21 3.64
CA ARG A 259 8.31 0.01 4.45
C ARG A 259 9.59 0.20 5.26
N LYS A 260 10.09 -0.87 5.89
CA LYS A 260 11.36 -0.84 6.63
C LYS A 260 12.54 -0.53 5.72
N ASP A 261 12.58 -1.11 4.52
CA ASP A 261 13.62 -0.85 3.52
C ASP A 261 13.59 0.61 3.02
N ALA A 262 12.40 1.14 2.75
CA ALA A 262 12.24 2.55 2.38
C ALA A 262 12.69 3.48 3.51
N ARG A 263 12.29 3.19 4.76
CA ARG A 263 12.70 3.96 5.94
C ARG A 263 14.21 3.91 6.15
N PHE A 264 14.83 2.74 6.02
CA PHE A 264 16.28 2.57 6.09
C PHE A 264 17.00 3.43 5.06
N THR A 265 16.52 3.41 3.81
CA THR A 265 17.14 4.18 2.71
C THR A 265 17.08 5.68 2.99
N LEU A 266 15.93 6.17 3.46
CA LEU A 266 15.75 7.58 3.83
C LEU A 266 16.68 7.99 4.99
N LEU A 267 16.67 7.23 6.08
CA LEU A 267 17.52 7.53 7.25
C LEU A 267 19.02 7.52 6.90
N LYS A 268 19.46 6.59 6.04
CA LYS A 268 20.85 6.52 5.57
C LYS A 268 21.22 7.77 4.76
N GLN A 269 20.32 8.25 3.90
CA GLN A 269 20.53 9.49 3.14
C GLN A 269 20.58 10.71 4.04
N GLU A 270 19.64 10.85 4.98
CA GLU A 270 19.61 11.93 5.96
C GLU A 270 20.90 11.96 6.79
N GLY A 271 21.35 10.80 7.30
CA GLY A 271 22.61 10.68 8.03
C GLY A 271 23.81 11.14 7.21
N ASN A 272 23.91 10.70 5.95
CA ASN A 272 24.99 11.14 5.05
C ASN A 272 24.98 12.65 4.80
N ASP A 273 23.80 13.26 4.64
CA ASP A 273 23.69 14.69 4.39
C ASP A 273 23.98 15.54 5.64
N LEU A 274 23.61 15.05 6.83
CA LEU A 274 23.98 15.66 8.10
C LEU A 274 25.50 15.64 8.31
N VAL A 275 26.19 14.56 7.96
CA VAL A 275 27.66 14.49 7.98
C VAL A 275 28.27 15.56 7.07
N LYS A 276 27.76 15.73 5.83
CA LYS A 276 28.24 16.77 4.91
C LYS A 276 28.05 18.18 5.46
N LYS A 277 27.01 18.41 6.26
CA LYS A 277 26.73 19.68 6.94
C LYS A 277 27.53 19.88 8.23
N GLY A 278 28.27 18.87 8.70
CA GLY A 278 29.01 18.91 9.97
C GLY A 278 28.14 18.69 11.22
N LEU A 279 26.88 18.29 11.06
CA LEU A 279 25.96 18.01 12.17
C LEU A 279 26.14 16.56 12.64
N PHE A 280 27.27 16.28 13.31
CA PHE A 280 27.70 14.91 13.63
C PHE A 280 26.82 14.20 14.67
N GLN A 281 26.28 14.92 15.65
CA GLN A 281 25.40 14.34 16.68
C GLN A 281 24.08 13.85 16.07
N GLU A 282 23.43 14.67 15.25
CA GLU A 282 22.20 14.29 14.54
C GLU A 282 22.47 13.14 13.55
N ALA A 283 23.60 13.16 12.84
CA ALA A 283 23.98 12.07 11.93
C ALA A 283 24.15 10.73 12.68
N LEU A 284 24.73 10.75 13.87
CA LEU A 284 24.91 9.58 14.73
C LEU A 284 23.57 8.96 15.10
N GLU A 285 22.57 9.78 15.45
CA GLU A 285 21.21 9.32 15.74
C GLU A 285 20.59 8.63 14.52
N LYS A 286 20.71 9.23 13.33
CA LYS A 286 20.19 8.63 12.09
C LYS A 286 20.86 7.30 11.74
N TYR A 287 22.18 7.18 11.90
CA TYR A 287 22.87 5.90 11.69
C TYR A 287 22.48 4.86 12.75
N SER A 288 22.25 5.28 13.99
CA SER A 288 21.77 4.38 15.04
C SER A 288 20.37 3.85 14.72
N ASP A 289 19.46 4.72 14.27
CA ASP A 289 18.15 4.30 13.77
C ASP A 289 18.28 3.33 12.58
N CYS A 290 19.20 3.56 11.65
CA CYS A 290 19.44 2.63 10.55
C CYS A 290 19.89 1.25 11.06
N LEU A 291 20.77 1.20 12.06
CA LEU A 291 21.26 -0.05 12.65
C LEU A 291 20.16 -0.80 13.42
N THR A 292 19.14 -0.12 13.95
CA THR A 292 17.94 -0.81 14.50
C THR A 292 17.12 -1.53 13.42
N LEU A 293 17.19 -1.06 12.16
CA LEU A 293 16.48 -1.65 11.04
C LEU A 293 17.30 -2.74 10.35
N LYS A 294 18.60 -2.51 10.16
CA LYS A 294 19.54 -3.45 9.51
C LYS A 294 20.85 -3.48 10.30
N PRO A 295 20.97 -4.35 11.33
CA PRO A 295 22.17 -4.43 12.15
C PRO A 295 23.36 -5.06 11.41
N GLU A 296 23.16 -5.72 10.28
CA GLU A 296 24.22 -6.42 9.54
C GLU A 296 24.90 -5.54 8.46
N GLU A 297 24.55 -4.26 8.37
CA GLU A 297 25.12 -3.34 7.39
C GLU A 297 26.44 -2.72 7.89
N CYS A 298 27.57 -3.34 7.54
CA CYS A 298 28.92 -2.91 7.91
C CYS A 298 29.20 -1.42 7.63
N ALA A 299 28.75 -0.92 6.48
CA ALA A 299 28.99 0.47 6.08
C ALA A 299 28.44 1.49 7.10
N LEU A 300 27.35 1.18 7.80
CA LEU A 300 26.75 2.07 8.80
C LEU A 300 27.61 2.20 10.05
N TYR A 301 28.16 1.11 10.55
CA TYR A 301 29.10 1.16 11.67
C TYR A 301 30.27 2.06 11.34
N THR A 302 30.91 1.83 10.18
CA THR A 302 32.04 2.66 9.78
C THR A 302 31.61 4.14 9.65
N ASN A 303 30.46 4.44 9.05
CA ASN A 303 29.99 5.82 8.87
C ASN A 303 29.67 6.50 10.22
N ARG A 304 29.07 5.77 11.17
CA ARG A 304 28.82 6.25 12.53
C ARG A 304 30.12 6.50 13.29
N THR A 305 31.15 5.68 13.10
CA THR A 305 32.50 5.93 13.64
C THR A 305 33.05 7.29 13.22
N ILE A 306 32.82 7.75 11.99
CA ILE A 306 33.27 9.09 11.55
C ILE A 306 32.68 10.17 12.47
N CYS A 307 31.38 10.09 12.75
CA CYS A 307 30.69 11.03 13.63
C CYS A 307 31.26 10.95 15.06
N LEU A 308 31.44 9.74 15.58
CA LEU A 308 31.99 9.51 16.92
C LEU A 308 33.41 10.09 17.08
N LEU A 309 34.28 9.88 16.09
CA LEU A 309 35.63 10.47 16.06
C LEU A 309 35.59 12.00 16.05
N LYS A 310 34.68 12.61 15.28
CA LYS A 310 34.51 14.07 15.24
C LYS A 310 33.95 14.66 16.53
N LEU A 311 33.23 13.85 17.31
CA LEU A 311 32.72 14.18 18.63
C LEU A 311 33.68 13.76 19.77
N SER A 312 34.88 13.28 19.44
CA SER A 312 35.88 12.77 20.40
C SER A 312 35.38 11.63 21.31
N ARG A 313 34.38 10.85 20.85
CA ARG A 313 33.82 9.68 21.54
C ARG A 313 34.58 8.42 21.13
N PHE A 314 35.85 8.33 21.54
CA PHE A 314 36.79 7.34 20.99
C PHE A 314 36.48 5.88 21.37
N GLU A 315 36.01 5.61 22.59
CA GLU A 315 35.70 4.22 22.99
C GLU A 315 34.54 3.64 22.19
N GLU A 316 33.50 4.43 21.96
CA GLU A 316 32.35 4.03 21.13
C GLU A 316 32.75 3.91 19.65
N ALA A 317 33.63 4.79 19.16
CA ALA A 317 34.17 4.70 17.81
C ALA A 317 34.91 3.38 17.58
N LYS A 318 35.71 2.95 18.56
CA LYS A 318 36.40 1.65 18.57
C LYS A 318 35.40 0.49 18.54
N GLN A 319 34.38 0.50 19.41
CA GLN A 319 33.34 -0.54 19.45
C GLN A 319 32.59 -0.69 18.11
N ASP A 320 32.29 0.42 17.45
CA ASP A 320 31.68 0.40 16.10
C ASP A 320 32.61 -0.21 15.06
N CYS A 321 33.91 0.12 15.11
CA CYS A 321 34.88 -0.51 14.22
C CYS A 321 35.07 -2.00 14.50
N ASP A 322 35.05 -2.42 15.76
CA ASP A 322 35.11 -3.84 16.12
C ASP A 322 33.90 -4.59 15.55
N SER A 323 32.70 -4.00 15.66
CA SER A 323 31.48 -4.54 15.05
C SER A 323 31.59 -4.61 13.53
N ALA A 324 32.13 -3.57 12.88
CA ALA A 324 32.37 -3.56 11.44
C ALA A 324 33.35 -4.66 11.01
N LEU A 325 34.43 -4.89 11.77
CA LEU A 325 35.43 -5.92 11.48
C LEU A 325 34.93 -7.34 11.78
N GLN A 326 33.97 -7.51 12.70
CA GLN A 326 33.28 -8.79 12.88
C GLN A 326 32.42 -9.14 11.66
N LEU A 327 31.76 -8.16 11.05
CA LEU A 327 30.97 -8.33 9.84
C LEU A 327 31.84 -8.49 8.58
N GLU A 328 32.88 -7.66 8.46
CA GLU A 328 33.81 -7.64 7.33
C GLU A 328 35.27 -7.59 7.84
N PRO A 329 35.92 -8.74 8.07
CA PRO A 329 37.26 -8.81 8.66
C PRO A 329 38.37 -8.09 7.87
N GLY A 330 38.18 -7.89 6.56
CA GLY A 330 39.11 -7.18 5.69
C GLY A 330 38.77 -5.70 5.45
N ASN A 331 37.87 -5.11 6.25
CA ASN A 331 37.43 -3.74 6.00
C ASN A 331 38.51 -2.71 6.35
N LYS A 332 39.26 -2.28 5.33
CA LYS A 332 40.31 -1.26 5.44
C LYS A 332 39.85 0.04 6.13
N LYS A 333 38.61 0.49 5.86
CA LYS A 333 38.09 1.72 6.47
C LYS A 333 37.85 1.55 7.98
N ALA A 334 37.41 0.37 8.40
CA ALA A 334 37.22 0.06 9.82
C ALA A 334 38.56 0.02 10.57
N PHE A 335 39.57 -0.66 10.04
CA PHE A 335 40.94 -0.65 10.62
C PHE A 335 41.48 0.78 10.76
N TYR A 336 41.45 1.55 9.67
CA TYR A 336 41.95 2.94 9.70
C TYR A 336 41.23 3.80 10.74
N ARG A 337 39.89 3.72 10.80
CA ARG A 337 39.10 4.50 11.77
C ARG A 337 39.29 4.02 13.20
N ARG A 338 39.52 2.71 13.42
CA ARG A 338 39.83 2.16 14.74
C ARG A 338 41.20 2.61 15.22
N ALA A 339 42.19 2.69 14.32
CA ALA A 339 43.49 3.27 14.64
C ALA A 339 43.39 4.73 15.09
N LEU A 340 42.56 5.55 14.42
CA LEU A 340 42.31 6.93 14.84
C LEU A 340 41.63 7.00 16.22
N ALA A 341 40.72 6.06 16.52
CA ALA A 341 40.11 5.95 17.84
C ALA A 341 41.15 5.58 18.91
N TYR A 342 41.99 4.58 18.66
CA TYR A 342 43.09 4.19 19.55
C TYR A 342 44.08 5.33 19.79
N LYS A 343 44.45 6.08 18.74
CA LYS A 343 45.27 7.29 18.86
C LYS A 343 44.61 8.32 19.79
N GLY A 344 43.30 8.54 19.67
CA GLY A 344 42.54 9.42 20.56
C GLY A 344 42.48 8.92 22.02
N LEU A 345 42.48 7.60 22.22
CA LEU A 345 42.59 6.93 23.52
C LEU A 345 44.03 6.87 24.05
N GLN A 346 45.01 7.36 23.29
CA GLN A 346 46.45 7.25 23.57
C GLN A 346 46.98 5.80 23.63
N ASP A 347 46.25 4.84 23.08
CA ASP A 347 46.74 3.48 22.84
C ASP A 347 47.50 3.44 21.52
N TYR A 348 48.71 3.99 21.53
CA TYR A 348 49.53 4.12 20.32
C TYR A 348 50.02 2.77 19.77
N LEU A 349 50.11 1.74 20.62
CA LEU A 349 50.50 0.39 20.18
C LEU A 349 49.40 -0.22 19.30
N SER A 350 48.15 -0.24 19.78
CA SER A 350 47.02 -0.75 19.01
C SER A 350 46.77 0.08 17.74
N ALA A 351 46.92 1.41 17.83
CA ALA A 351 46.82 2.29 16.67
C ALA A 351 47.85 1.98 15.58
N SER A 352 49.11 1.75 15.97
CA SER A 352 50.17 1.37 15.03
C SER A 352 49.89 0.02 14.36
N SER A 353 49.39 -0.96 15.12
CA SER A 353 49.04 -2.28 14.58
C SER A 353 47.94 -2.18 13.52
N ASP A 354 46.85 -1.46 13.80
CA ASP A 354 45.75 -1.29 12.85
C ASP A 354 46.18 -0.52 11.58
N LEU A 355 47.06 0.47 11.70
CA LEU A 355 47.60 1.19 10.53
C LEU A 355 48.51 0.30 9.68
N GLN A 356 49.29 -0.58 10.29
CA GLN A 356 50.07 -1.58 9.56
C GLN A 356 49.16 -2.55 8.81
N GLU A 357 48.05 -3.00 9.40
CA GLU A 357 47.05 -3.82 8.70
C GLU A 357 46.44 -3.07 7.50
N VAL A 358 46.15 -1.77 7.64
CA VAL A 358 45.69 -0.95 6.50
C VAL A 358 46.69 -0.95 5.35
N LEU A 359 47.99 -0.81 5.65
CA LEU A 359 49.06 -0.79 4.65
C LEU A 359 49.38 -2.18 4.08
N GLN A 360 49.16 -3.25 4.85
CA GLN A 360 49.22 -4.62 4.33
C GLN A 360 48.09 -4.88 3.32
N LEU A 361 46.87 -4.39 3.62
CA LEU A 361 45.72 -4.51 2.72
C LEU A 361 45.83 -3.61 1.49
N ASP A 362 46.37 -2.39 1.65
CA ASP A 362 46.60 -1.45 0.56
C ASP A 362 47.84 -0.58 0.84
N PRO A 363 48.98 -0.90 0.22
CA PRO A 363 50.24 -0.17 0.43
C PRO A 363 50.22 1.29 -0.03
N ASN A 364 49.25 1.72 -0.85
CA ASN A 364 49.25 3.06 -1.44
C ASN A 364 48.43 4.08 -0.64
N VAL A 365 48.01 3.74 0.59
CA VAL A 365 47.24 4.66 1.45
C VAL A 365 48.19 5.61 2.17
N ARG A 366 48.54 6.71 1.49
CA ARG A 366 49.45 7.75 2.01
C ARG A 366 49.02 8.31 3.36
N GLU A 367 47.72 8.45 3.57
CA GLU A 367 47.17 8.95 4.84
C GLU A 367 47.47 7.98 6.00
N ALA A 368 47.45 6.67 5.75
CA ALA A 368 47.79 5.66 6.75
C ALA A 368 49.28 5.62 7.05
N GLU A 369 50.15 5.81 6.05
CA GLU A 369 51.60 5.95 6.26
C GLU A 369 51.92 7.17 7.14
N GLN A 370 51.32 8.32 6.81
CA GLN A 370 51.51 9.55 7.58
C GLN A 370 51.01 9.43 9.02
N GLU A 371 49.82 8.85 9.21
CA GLU A 371 49.29 8.60 10.55
C GLU A 371 50.15 7.60 11.33
N LEU A 372 50.74 6.61 10.66
CA LEU A 372 51.63 5.63 11.29
C LEU A 372 52.92 6.29 11.79
N GLU A 373 53.52 7.19 11.01
CA GLU A 373 54.68 7.99 11.45
C GLU A 373 54.36 8.82 12.68
N VAL A 374 53.20 9.50 12.69
CA VAL A 374 52.74 10.32 13.82
C VAL A 374 52.53 9.47 15.06
N VAL A 375 51.80 8.35 14.95
CA VAL A 375 51.53 7.43 16.06
C VAL A 375 52.82 6.83 16.61
N THR A 376 53.77 6.47 15.74
CA THR A 376 55.07 5.92 16.15
C THR A 376 55.91 6.95 16.92
N SER A 377 55.87 8.23 16.50
CA SER A 377 56.51 9.31 17.23
C SER A 377 55.90 9.51 18.61
N LEU A 378 54.56 9.52 18.71
CA LEU A 378 53.83 9.64 19.98
C LEU A 378 54.10 8.47 20.91
N LEU A 379 54.14 7.24 20.38
CA LEU A 379 54.51 6.04 21.14
C LEU A 379 55.92 6.18 21.74
N ARG A 380 56.90 6.60 20.94
CA ARG A 380 58.28 6.81 21.42
C ARG A 380 58.34 7.85 22.54
N GLN A 381 57.63 8.96 22.39
CA GLN A 381 57.56 10.01 23.41
C GLN A 381 56.92 9.48 24.70
N SER A 382 55.78 8.79 24.60
CA SER A 382 55.10 8.19 25.75
C SER A 382 56.00 7.20 26.51
N LEU A 383 56.77 6.38 25.79
CA LEU A 383 57.75 5.47 26.41
C LEU A 383 58.87 6.24 27.12
N MET A 384 59.43 7.29 26.51
CA MET A 384 60.46 8.12 27.14
C MET A 384 59.94 8.79 28.42
N ASP A 385 58.74 9.36 28.39
CA ASP A 385 58.12 10.02 29.55
C ASP A 385 57.84 9.03 30.69
N SER A 386 57.43 7.80 30.35
CA SER A 386 57.22 6.73 31.33
C SER A 386 58.52 6.29 32.02
N THR A 387 59.64 6.25 31.28
CA THR A 387 60.96 5.91 31.84
C THR A 387 61.57 7.02 32.69
N ALA A 388 61.17 8.28 32.47
CA ALA A 388 61.61 9.42 33.27
C ALA A 388 60.90 9.50 34.64
N HIS A 389 59.72 8.88 34.79
CA HIS A 389 58.90 8.91 36.00
C HIS A 389 59.06 7.70 36.92
N THR A 390 59.85 6.69 36.57
CA THR A 390 60.19 5.59 37.49
C THR A 390 61.29 6.03 38.46
N PRO A 391 61.01 6.19 39.78
CA PRO A 391 62.06 6.50 40.74
C PRO A 391 63.03 5.31 40.82
N ARG A 392 64.33 5.58 40.64
CA ARG A 392 65.38 4.61 40.96
C ARG A 392 65.29 4.28 42.45
N VAL A 393 64.87 3.05 42.76
CA VAL A 393 64.89 2.47 44.11
C VAL A 393 66.31 2.18 44.53
#